data_AF-K2EQS4-F1
#
_entry.id   AF-K2EQS4-F1
#
_cell.length_a   1.000
_cell.length_b   1.000
_cell.length_c   1.000
_cell.angle_alpha   90.00
_cell.angle_beta   90.00
_cell.angle_gamma   90.00
#
_symmetry.space_group_name_H-M   'P 1'
#
loop_
_entity.id
_entity.type
_entity.pdbx_description
1 polymer ?
#
loop_
_entity_poly.entity_id
_entity_poly.type
_entity_poly.pdbx_seq_one_letter_code
_entity_poly.pdbx_strand_id
1 'polypeptide(L)'
;MPPNVTKDSGFVSYIKSFRESVFSEVEVADLLQRIESGRLALTSNTAREHIRTLKARENPDAQRLCPRCGSKLIVRTVKNGVRAGQKFWGCSAFPRCKMVQEYR
;
A
#
# COMPACT_ATOMS: atom_id res chain seq x y z
N MET A 1 21.64 14.46 -1.62
CA MET A 1 20.19 14.17 -1.52
C MET A 1 19.66 13.99 -2.93
N PRO A 2 18.74 13.06 -3.20
CA PRO A 2 18.14 12.93 -4.53
C PRO A 2 17.50 14.25 -5.00
N PRO A 3 17.48 14.54 -6.32
CA PRO A 3 16.94 15.79 -6.85
C PRO A 3 15.48 16.08 -6.46
N ASN A 4 14.68 15.03 -6.21
CA ASN A 4 13.27 15.10 -5.80
C ASN A 4 13.06 15.44 -4.31
N VAL A 5 14.13 15.68 -3.55
CA VAL A 5 14.05 16.11 -2.16
C VAL A 5 14.64 17.51 -2.10
N THR A 6 13.77 18.51 -2.05
CA THR A 6 14.14 19.93 -2.17
C THR A 6 13.79 20.69 -0.90
N LYS A 7 14.51 21.79 -0.63
CA LYS A 7 14.12 22.74 0.41
C LYS A 7 13.16 23.77 -0.16
N ASP A 8 12.27 24.29 0.69
CA ASP A 8 11.32 25.35 0.37
C ASP A 8 10.53 25.09 -0.92
N SER A 9 10.47 26.05 -1.83
CA SER A 9 9.76 25.97 -3.11
C SER A 9 10.54 25.25 -4.22
N GLY A 10 11.69 24.63 -3.92
CA GLY A 10 12.52 23.94 -4.91
C GLY A 10 11.80 22.81 -5.66
N PHE A 11 10.74 22.24 -5.06
CA PHE A 11 9.95 21.18 -5.67
C PHE A 11 9.22 21.67 -6.93
N VAL A 12 8.87 22.96 -7.01
CA VAL A 12 8.21 23.54 -8.19
C VAL A 12 9.16 23.49 -9.39
N SER A 13 10.42 23.90 -9.20
CA SER A 13 11.44 23.85 -10.24
C SER A 13 11.71 22.40 -10.67
N TYR A 14 11.80 21.49 -9.70
CA TYR A 14 11.97 20.06 -9.97
C TYR A 14 10.82 19.49 -10.80
N ILE A 15 9.55 19.70 -10.40
CA ILE A 15 8.38 19.22 -11.14
C ILE A 15 8.33 19.82 -12.56
N LYS A 16 8.66 21.11 -12.72
CA LYS A 16 8.68 21.77 -14.03
C LYS A 16 9.85 21.38 -14.93
N SER A 17 10.87 20.70 -14.40
CA SER A 17 12.02 20.24 -15.18
C SER A 17 11.68 19.06 -16.10
N PHE A 18 10.61 18.31 -15.78
CA PHE A 18 10.10 17.24 -16.63
C PHE A 18 9.33 17.82 -17.82
N ARG A 19 9.73 17.43 -19.03
CA ARG A 19 9.12 17.90 -20.29
C ARG A 19 8.58 16.78 -21.17
N GLU A 20 8.96 15.54 -20.87
CA GLU A 20 8.48 14.38 -21.59
C GLU A 20 7.04 14.08 -21.18
N SER A 21 6.14 14.04 -22.16
CA SER A 21 4.78 13.58 -21.94
C SER A 21 4.81 12.07 -21.76
N VAL A 22 4.41 11.61 -20.57
CA VAL A 22 4.30 10.17 -20.24
C VAL A 22 2.92 9.62 -20.63
N PHE A 23 1.90 10.47 -20.62
CA PHE A 23 0.53 10.14 -21.01
C PHE A 23 0.03 11.17 -22.03
N SER A 24 -0.58 10.67 -23.10
CA SER A 24 -1.34 11.48 -24.04
C SER A 24 -2.61 12.04 -23.40
N GLU A 25 -3.17 13.11 -23.97
CA GLU A 25 -4.43 13.71 -23.49
C GLU A 25 -5.59 12.71 -23.46
N VAL A 26 -5.61 11.76 -24.41
CA VAL A 26 -6.62 10.69 -24.46
C VAL A 26 -6.45 9.71 -23.31
N GLU A 27 -5.21 9.32 -22.99
CA GLU A 27 -4.93 8.45 -21.83
C GLU A 27 -5.24 9.16 -20.51
N VAL A 28 -4.95 10.46 -20.41
CA VAL A 28 -5.32 11.26 -19.24
C VAL A 28 -6.84 11.28 -19.07
N ALA A 29 -7.60 11.47 -20.15
CA ALA A 29 -9.05 11.44 -20.11
C ALA A 29 -9.61 10.07 -19.68
N ASP A 30 -9.07 8.97 -20.21
CA ASP A 30 -9.44 7.60 -19.78
C ASP A 30 -9.16 7.38 -18.29
N LEU A 31 -7.98 7.80 -17.82
CA LEU A 31 -7.59 7.69 -16.42
C LEU A 31 -8.55 8.47 -15.51
N LEU A 32 -8.92 9.70 -15.89
CA LEU A 32 -9.89 10.50 -15.16
C LEU A 32 -11.25 9.81 -15.11
N GLN A 33 -11.76 9.35 -16.25
CA GLN A 33 -13.04 8.63 -16.31
C GLN A 33 -13.04 7.40 -15.40
N ARG A 34 -11.96 6.61 -15.42
CA ARG A 34 -11.83 5.41 -14.59
C ARG A 34 -11.83 5.75 -13.10
N ILE A 35 -11.09 6.79 -12.69
CA ILE A 35 -11.07 7.25 -11.30
C ILE A 35 -12.47 7.72 -10.88
N GLU A 36 -13.14 8.49 -11.72
CA GLU A 36 -14.48 9.02 -11.43
C GLU A 36 -15.53 7.91 -11.33
N SER A 37 -15.49 6.95 -12.25
CA SER A 37 -16.41 5.79 -12.23
C SER A 37 -16.22 4.90 -11.00
N GLY A 38 -15.00 4.82 -10.47
CA GLY A 38 -14.68 4.04 -9.27
C GLY A 38 -14.90 4.82 -7.97
N ARG A 39 -15.13 6.13 -8.04
CA ARG A 39 -15.27 6.99 -6.86
C ARG A 39 -16.64 6.77 -6.23
N LEU A 40 -16.66 6.23 -5.01
CA LEU A 40 -17.88 6.15 -4.22
C LEU A 40 -18.38 7.55 -3.85
N ALA A 41 -19.71 7.74 -3.85
CA ALA A 41 -20.33 9.00 -3.44
C ALA A 41 -19.93 9.36 -2.01
N LEU A 42 -19.67 10.64 -1.73
CA LEU A 42 -19.34 11.12 -0.38
C LEU A 42 -20.61 11.16 0.47
N THR A 43 -20.93 10.05 1.13
CA THR A 43 -22.13 9.90 1.96
C THR A 43 -21.75 9.32 3.32
N SER A 44 -22.66 9.40 4.29
CA SER A 44 -22.43 8.79 5.61
C SER A 44 -22.31 7.26 5.54
N ASN A 45 -23.00 6.61 4.58
CA ASN A 45 -22.90 5.16 4.36
C ASN A 45 -21.50 4.77 3.89
N THR A 46 -20.99 5.42 2.84
CA THR A 46 -19.66 5.12 2.29
C THR A 46 -18.54 5.44 3.28
N ALA A 47 -18.68 6.50 4.08
CA ALA A 47 -17.76 6.79 5.18
C ALA A 47 -17.76 5.69 6.26
N ARG A 48 -18.94 5.20 6.66
CA ARG A 48 -19.06 4.09 7.62
C ARG A 48 -18.44 2.80 7.08
N GLU A 49 -18.70 2.47 5.81
CA GLU A 49 -18.14 1.30 5.14
C GLU A 49 -16.61 1.40 5.02
N HIS A 50 -16.09 2.58 4.70
CA HIS A 50 -14.66 2.85 4.67
C HIS A 50 -14.01 2.57 6.03
N ILE A 51 -14.55 3.14 7.11
CA ILE A 51 -14.04 2.92 8.47
C ILE A 51 -14.15 1.44 8.87
N ARG A 52 -15.25 0.77 8.54
CA ARG A 52 -15.42 -0.67 8.80
C ARG A 52 -14.33 -1.48 8.10
N THR A 53 -14.03 -1.15 6.84
CA THR A 53 -12.98 -1.82 6.06
C THR A 53 -11.60 -1.59 6.66
N LEU A 54 -11.30 -0.37 7.12
CA LEU A 54 -10.04 -0.06 7.82
C LEU A 54 -9.91 -0.89 9.10
N LYS A 55 -10.95 -0.91 9.95
CA LYS A 55 -10.96 -1.71 11.19
C LYS A 55 -10.77 -3.21 10.90
N ALA A 56 -11.40 -3.74 9.85
CA ALA A 56 -11.23 -5.14 9.46
C ALA A 56 -9.79 -5.45 9.00
N ARG A 57 -9.11 -4.51 8.34
CA ARG A 57 -7.69 -4.66 7.95
C ARG A 57 -6.73 -4.57 9.13
N GLU A 58 -7.06 -3.77 10.13
CA GLU A 58 -6.26 -3.60 11.35
C GLU A 58 -6.41 -4.78 12.31
N ASN A 59 -7.55 -5.49 12.28
CA ASN A 59 -7.80 -6.65 13.14
C ASN A 59 -6.63 -7.66 13.08
N PRO A 60 -5.92 -7.89 14.20
CA PRO A 60 -4.81 -8.84 14.28
C PRO A 60 -5.24 -10.29 14.01
N ASP A 61 -6.50 -10.62 14.31
CA ASP A 61 -7.05 -11.97 14.17
C ASP A 61 -7.68 -12.20 12.79
N ALA A 62 -7.75 -11.17 11.93
CA ALA A 62 -8.28 -11.33 10.58
C ALA A 62 -7.36 -12.23 9.74
N GLN A 63 -7.98 -13.10 8.94
CA GLN A 63 -7.25 -13.93 7.99
C GLN A 63 -6.60 -13.06 6.93
N ARG A 64 -5.26 -13.11 6.83
CA ARG A 64 -4.47 -12.37 5.86
C ARG A 64 -3.99 -13.29 4.75
N LEU A 65 -4.13 -12.87 3.50
CA LEU A 65 -3.57 -13.57 2.34
C LEU A 65 -2.27 -12.91 1.90
N CYS A 66 -1.34 -13.72 1.42
CA CYS A 66 -0.05 -13.26 0.93
C CYS A 66 -0.24 -12.52 -0.39
N PRO A 67 0.19 -11.24 -0.52
CA PRO A 67 0.02 -10.47 -1.75
C PRO A 67 0.84 -11.02 -2.92
N ARG A 68 1.81 -11.92 -2.65
CA ARG A 68 2.69 -12.48 -3.68
C ARG A 68 2.20 -13.82 -4.24
N CYS A 69 1.49 -14.63 -3.46
CA CYS A 69 1.11 -16.00 -3.87
C CYS A 69 -0.28 -16.46 -3.42
N GLY A 70 -1.07 -15.61 -2.74
CA GLY A 70 -2.41 -15.94 -2.28
C GLY A 70 -2.49 -16.89 -1.08
N SER A 71 -1.39 -17.55 -0.69
CA SER A 71 -1.37 -18.42 0.50
C SER A 71 -1.57 -17.62 1.80
N LYS A 72 -2.04 -18.26 2.87
CA LYS A 72 -2.29 -17.59 4.16
C LYS A 72 -0.99 -17.01 4.76
N LEU A 73 -1.08 -15.82 5.36
CA LEU A 73 -0.05 -15.27 6.24
C LEU A 73 -0.30 -15.77 7.67
N ILE A 74 0.76 -16.17 8.36
CA ILE A 74 0.72 -16.66 9.74
C ILE A 74 1.69 -15.87 10.61
N VAL A 75 1.36 -15.71 11.88
CA VAL A 75 2.25 -15.04 12.84
C VAL A 75 3.43 -15.94 13.16
N ARG A 76 4.65 -15.40 13.03
CA ARG A 76 5.90 -16.06 13.42
C ARG A 76 6.66 -15.15 14.38
N THR A 77 7.45 -15.75 15.24
CA THR A 77 8.30 -15.04 16.20
C THR A 77 9.75 -15.16 15.78
N VAL A 78 10.49 -14.04 15.80
CA VAL A 78 11.93 -14.02 15.57
C VAL A 78 12.62 -14.76 16.73
N LYS A 79 13.41 -15.78 16.40
CA LYS A 79 14.04 -16.64 17.42
C LYS A 79 15.32 -16.01 18.01
N ASN A 80 16.14 -15.36 17.18
CA ASN A 80 17.50 -14.94 17.54
C ASN A 80 17.79 -13.49 17.12
N GLY A 81 18.79 -12.87 17.76
CA GLY A 81 19.31 -11.54 17.42
C GLY A 81 18.63 -10.40 18.18
N VAL A 82 18.94 -9.16 17.80
CA VAL A 82 18.47 -7.91 18.48
C VAL A 82 16.94 -7.78 18.49
N ARG A 83 16.26 -8.44 17.55
CA ARG A 83 14.79 -8.46 17.43
C ARG A 83 14.15 -9.76 17.94
N ALA A 84 14.89 -10.59 18.67
CA ALA A 84 14.35 -11.83 19.25
C ALA A 84 13.09 -11.54 20.07
N GLY A 85 12.08 -12.39 19.93
CA GLY A 85 10.77 -12.22 20.56
C GLY A 85 9.78 -11.35 19.78
N GLN A 86 10.22 -10.57 18.78
CA GLN A 86 9.30 -9.79 17.94
C GLN A 86 8.49 -10.70 17.01
N LYS A 87 7.21 -10.37 16.83
CA LYS A 87 6.29 -11.07 15.92
C LYS A 87 6.33 -10.45 14.52
N PHE A 88 6.08 -11.25 13.50
CA PHE A 88 5.89 -10.80 12.13
C PHE A 88 4.91 -11.73 11.40
N TRP A 89 4.23 -11.21 10.38
CA TRP A 89 3.44 -12.04 9.47
C TRP A 89 4.35 -12.67 8.42
N GLY A 90 4.42 -14.00 8.40
CA GLY A 90 5.18 -14.77 7.41
C GLY A 90 4.26 -15.60 6.52
N CYS A 91 4.61 -15.75 5.24
CA CYS A 91 3.85 -16.63 4.35
C CYS A 91 3.93 -18.10 4.79
N SER A 92 2.77 -18.77 4.83
CA SER A 92 2.67 -20.21 5.10
C SER A 92 3.41 -21.07 4.07
N ALA A 93 3.51 -20.61 2.82
CA ALA A 93 4.21 -21.31 1.74
C ALA A 93 5.75 -21.15 1.76
N PHE A 94 6.32 -20.64 2.85
CA PHE A 94 7.78 -20.64 3.05
C PHE A 94 8.32 -22.09 3.03
N PRO A 95 9.45 -22.39 2.36
CA PRO A 95 10.45 -21.46 1.81
C PRO A 95 10.19 -20.96 0.39
N ARG A 96 9.16 -21.48 -0.31
CA ARG A 96 8.85 -21.13 -1.71
C ARG A 96 8.41 -19.67 -1.84
N CYS A 97 7.70 -19.13 -0.85
CA CYS A 97 7.37 -17.71 -0.75
C CYS A 97 7.98 -17.08 0.50
N LYS A 98 8.87 -16.09 0.30
CA LYS A 98 9.59 -15.38 1.38
C LYS A 98 8.96 -14.03 1.76
N MET A 99 7.69 -13.80 1.40
CA MET A 99 6.99 -12.58 1.76
C MET A 99 6.81 -12.48 3.28
N VAL A 100 7.13 -11.32 3.84
CA VAL A 100 6.95 -10.98 5.26
C VAL A 100 6.26 -9.62 5.37
N GLN A 101 5.47 -9.42 6.44
CA GLN A 101 4.87 -8.14 6.79
C GLN A 101 5.04 -7.88 8.29
N GLU A 102 5.07 -6.60 8.66
CA GLU A 102 5.12 -6.19 10.06
C GLU A 102 3.87 -6.65 10.80
N TYR A 103 4.06 -7.17 12.01
CA TYR A 103 2.98 -7.44 12.94
C TYR A 103 2.73 -6.15 13.73
N ARG A 104 1.83 -5.29 13.23
CA ARG A 104 1.35 -4.09 13.92
C ARG A 104 0.08 -4.41 14.70
#